data_AF-A0A8S3HDE6-F1
#
_entry.id   AF-A0A8S3HDE6-F1
#
_cell.length_a   1.000
_cell.length_b   1.000
_cell.length_c   1.000
_cell.angle_alpha   90.00
_cell.angle_beta   90.00
_cell.angle_gamma   90.00
#
_symmetry.space_group_name_H-M   'P 1'
#
loop_
_entity.id
_entity.type
_entity.pdbx_description
1 polymer ?
#
loop_
_entity_poly.entity_id
_entity_poly.type
_entity_poly.pdbx_seq_one_letter_code
_entity_poly.pdbx_strand_id
1 'polypeptide(L)' 'MNTYPSHGAYFADDPKKSHGYTAAAPTDQTHVMYYCKVVLGVESRQTTTNQQLASAPKDTHSVIGTLGGFTEYIVYRY' A
#
# COMPACT_ATOMS: atom_id res chain seq x y z
N MET A 1 17.22 -0.67 12.67
CA MET A 1 17.12 -1.48 11.44
C MET A 1 16.06 -0.83 10.57
N ASN A 2 16.42 -0.34 9.38
CA ASN A 2 15.47 0.25 8.44
C ASN A 2 14.66 -0.88 7.80
N THR A 3 13.40 -1.03 8.19
CA THR A 3 12.44 -1.91 7.54
C THR A 3 11.90 -1.21 6.29
N TYR A 4 12.39 -1.60 5.13
CA TYR A 4 11.80 -1.17 3.86
C TYR A 4 10.40 -1.77 3.74
N PRO A 5 9.38 -1.00 3.33
CA PRO A 5 8.09 -1.57 2.99
C PRO A 5 8.27 -2.59 1.85
N SER A 6 7.48 -3.65 1.87
CA SER A 6 7.40 -4.64 0.79
C SER A 6 7.31 -3.98 -0.59
N HIS A 7 7.86 -4.63 -1.64
CA HIS A 7 7.84 -4.07 -2.99
C HIS A 7 6.42 -4.14 -3.56
N GLY A 8 5.87 -3.04 -4.09
CA GLY A 8 4.55 -3.03 -4.71
C GLY A 8 3.92 -1.65 -4.77
N ALA A 9 2.78 -1.54 -5.45
CA ALA A 9 1.94 -0.35 -5.42
C ALA A 9 1.00 -0.42 -4.21
N TYR A 10 1.06 0.60 -3.35
CA TYR A 10 0.26 0.69 -2.13
C TYR A 10 -0.97 1.55 -2.33
N PHE A 11 -2.10 1.07 -1.84
CA PHE A 11 -3.38 1.77 -1.80
C PHE A 11 -3.96 1.71 -0.39
N ALA A 12 -4.80 2.68 -0.03
CA ALA A 12 -5.49 2.72 1.26
C ALA A 12 -6.96 3.06 1.06
N ASP A 13 -7.80 2.56 1.98
CA ASP A 13 -9.22 2.92 2.05
C ASP A 13 -9.43 4.29 2.69
N ASP A 14 -8.59 4.66 3.66
CA ASP A 14 -8.60 5.98 4.30
C ASP A 14 -7.65 6.97 3.57
N PRO A 15 -8.16 8.11 3.05
CA PRO A 15 -7.32 9.11 2.40
C PRO A 15 -6.27 9.73 3.35
N LYS A 16 -6.51 9.78 4.66
CA LYS A 16 -5.53 10.29 5.65
C LYS A 16 -4.25 9.45 5.63
N LYS A 17 -4.39 8.14 5.42
CA LYS A 17 -3.25 7.23 5.32
C LYS A 17 -2.43 7.55 4.07
N SER A 18 -3.06 7.66 2.90
CA SER A 18 -2.38 8.03 1.65
C SER A 18 -1.77 9.44 1.69
N HIS A 19 -2.44 10.40 2.35
CA HIS A 19 -1.93 11.76 2.53
C HIS A 19 -0.58 11.79 3.26
N GLY A 20 -0.37 10.90 4.24
CA GLY A 20 0.91 10.77 4.95
C GLY A 20 2.10 10.42 4.03
N TYR A 21 1.84 9.93 2.81
CA TYR A 21 2.86 9.59 1.81
C TYR A 21 2.92 10.59 0.65
N THR A 22 2.11 11.65 0.64
CA THR A 22 2.22 12.72 -0.35
C THR A 22 3.36 13.67 0.03
N ALA A 23 4.47 13.60 -0.69
CA ALA A 23 5.58 14.53 -0.51
C ALA A 23 5.26 15.89 -1.15
N ALA A 24 5.43 16.97 -0.40
CA ALA A 24 5.37 18.33 -0.94
C ALA A 24 6.66 18.64 -1.71
N ALA A 25 6.54 19.34 -2.85
CA ALA A 25 7.72 19.93 -3.47
C ALA A 25 8.19 21.14 -2.63
N PRO A 26 9.50 21.44 -2.58
CA PRO A 26 10.00 22.60 -1.83
C PRO A 26 9.37 23.93 -2.25
N THR A 27 8.95 24.02 -3.52
CA THR A 27 8.43 25.25 -4.15
C THR A 27 6.92 25.23 -4.38
N ASP A 28 6.24 24.10 -4.14
CA ASP A 28 4.80 23.93 -4.32
C ASP A 28 4.26 22.98 -3.27
N GLN A 29 3.36 23.49 -2.42
CA GLN A 29 2.72 22.76 -1.34
C GLN A 29 1.39 22.11 -1.77
N THR A 30 1.08 22.12 -3.06
CA THR A 30 -0.09 21.44 -3.61
C THR A 30 0.10 19.93 -3.54
N HIS A 31 -0.85 19.22 -2.94
CA HIS A 31 -0.83 17.76 -2.85
C HIS A 31 -1.89 17.17 -3.77
N VAL A 32 -1.51 16.15 -4.54
CA VAL A 32 -2.41 15.40 -5.42
C VAL A 32 -2.57 13.99 -4.87
N MET A 33 -3.81 13.51 -4.85
CA MET A 33 -4.15 12.15 -4.46
C MET A 33 -5.02 11.50 -5.54
N TYR A 34 -4.69 10.28 -5.92
CA TYR A 34 -5.46 9.53 -6.90
C TYR A 34 -6.52 8.67 -6.21
N TYR A 35 -7.74 8.72 -6.73
CA TYR A 35 -8.79 7.76 -6.41
C TYR A 35 -8.81 6.69 -7.49
N CYS A 36 -8.43 5.46 -7.13
CA CYS A 36 -8.20 4.38 -8.09
C CYS A 36 -9.21 3.25 -7.91
N LYS A 37 -9.72 2.71 -9.02
CA LYS A 37 -10.35 1.38 -9.03
C LYS A 37 -9.26 0.33 -9.19
N VAL A 38 -9.03 -0.45 -8.14
CA VAL A 38 -7.95 -1.44 -8.11
C VAL A 38 -8.54 -2.86 -8.19
N VAL A 39 -7.97 -3.70 -9.05
CA VAL A 39 -8.36 -5.12 -9.16
C VAL A 39 -7.49 -5.94 -8.20
N LEU A 40 -8.08 -6.46 -7.13
CA LEU A 40 -7.35 -7.20 -6.08
C LEU A 40 -7.17 -8.70 -6.39
N GLY A 41 -8.04 -9.29 -7.21
CA GLY A 41 -8.02 -10.72 -7.53
C GLY A 41 -8.15 -11.61 -6.29
N VAL A 42 -7.38 -12.70 -6.24
CA VAL A 42 -7.26 -13.54 -5.03
C VAL A 42 -6.33 -12.84 -4.02
N GLU A 43 -6.84 -12.58 -2.82
CA GLU A 43 -6.19 -11.79 -1.78
C GLU A 43 -5.44 -12.67 -0.77
N SER A 44 -4.26 -12.23 -0.33
CA SER A 44 -3.62 -12.73 0.88
C SER A 44 -3.84 -11.73 2.03
N ARG A 45 -4.49 -12.15 3.12
CA ARG A 45 -4.69 -11.31 4.31
C ARG A 45 -3.55 -11.52 5.29
N GLN A 46 -2.89 -10.44 5.67
CA GLN A 46 -1.71 -10.50 6.52
C GLN A 46 -1.79 -9.51 7.67
N THR A 47 -1.34 -9.97 8.83
CA THR A 47 -1.01 -9.09 9.96
C THR A 47 0.42 -8.59 9.79
N THR A 48 0.78 -7.53 10.52
CA THR A 48 1.98 -6.67 10.44
C THR A 48 3.37 -7.35 10.45
N THR A 49 3.43 -8.68 10.48
CA THR A 49 4.64 -9.49 10.61
C THR A 49 5.36 -9.83 9.29
N ASN A 50 4.78 -9.52 8.13
CA ASN A 50 5.35 -9.89 6.82
C ASN A 50 5.82 -8.68 5.99
N GLN A 51 6.66 -7.81 6.59
CA GLN A 51 7.14 -6.58 5.93
C GLN A 51 8.11 -6.81 4.75
N GLN A 52 8.42 -8.06 4.39
CA GLN A 52 9.46 -8.39 3.40
C GLN A 52 8.93 -9.09 2.14
N LEU A 53 7.67 -8.86 1.76
CA LEU A 53 7.17 -9.40 0.50
C LEU A 53 7.75 -8.65 -0.70
N ALA A 54 8.50 -9.35 -1.55
CA ALA A 54 8.94 -8.81 -2.83
C ALA A 54 7.91 -9.07 -3.97
N SER A 55 6.99 -10.00 -3.75
CA SER A 55 5.93 -10.40 -4.69
C SER A 55 4.67 -10.80 -3.93
N ALA A 56 3.55 -10.94 -4.65
CA ALA A 56 2.36 -11.57 -4.11
C ALA A 56 2.70 -12.99 -3.63
N PRO A 57 2.15 -13.46 -2.49
CA PRO A 57 2.21 -14.86 -2.09
C PRO A 57 1.71 -15.80 -3.19
N LYS A 58 2.17 -17.04 -3.16
CA LYS A 58 1.77 -18.06 -4.14
C LYS A 58 0.24 -18.15 -4.25
N ASP A 59 -0.25 -18.26 -5.49
CA ASP A 59 -1.67 -18.37 -5.84
C ASP A 59 -2.54 -17.16 -5.43
N THR A 60 -1.90 -16.03 -5.13
CA THR A 60 -2.57 -14.76 -4.83
C THR A 60 -2.09 -13.65 -5.77
N HIS A 61 -2.82 -12.55 -5.82
CA HIS A 61 -2.59 -11.42 -6.73
C HIS A 61 -2.31 -10.12 -5.97
N SER A 62 -2.83 -10.00 -4.75
CA SER A 62 -2.68 -8.84 -3.88
C SER A 62 -2.54 -9.26 -2.42
N VAL A 63 -2.06 -8.32 -1.62
CA VAL A 63 -2.00 -8.46 -0.16
C VAL A 63 -2.89 -7.39 0.47
N ILE A 64 -3.63 -7.79 1.50
CA ILE A 64 -4.38 -6.87 2.38
C ILE A 64 -3.74 -6.92 3.75
N GLY A 65 -3.31 -5.76 4.23
CA GLY A 65 -2.78 -5.57 5.58
C GLY A 65 -3.68 -4.66 6.40
N THR A 66 -3.77 -4.93 7.70
CA THR A 66 -4.40 -4.00 8.66
C THR A 66 -3.37 -3.60 9.72
N LEU A 67 -3.07 -2.30 9.81
CA LEU A 67 -2.13 -1.74 10.78
C LEU A 67 -2.65 -0.39 11.29
N GLY A 68 -2.64 -0.21 12.62
CA GLY A 68 -2.96 1.09 13.23
C GLY A 68 -4.37 1.60 12.94
N GLY A 69 -5.32 0.69 12.65
CA GLY A 69 -6.70 1.04 12.30
C GLY A 69 -6.94 1.36 10.82
N PHE A 70 -5.90 1.28 9.97
CA PHE A 70 -6.01 1.48 8.52
C PHE A 70 -5.90 0.15 7.77
N THR A 71 -6.60 0.05 6.64
CA THR A 71 -6.44 -1.06 5.69
C THR A 71 -5.54 -0.62 4.54
N GLU A 72 -4.51 -1.39 4.26
CA GLU A 72 -3.60 -1.18 3.15
C GLU A 72 -3.71 -2.34 2.15
N TYR A 73 -3.64 -2.02 0.86
CA TYR A 73 -3.67 -2.97 -0.23
C TYR A 73 -2.37 -2.87 -1.00
N ILE A 74 -1.74 -4.00 -1.28
CA ILE A 74 -0.49 -4.06 -2.05
C ILE A 74 -0.74 -4.85 -3.31
N VAL A 75 -0.44 -4.23 -4.45
CA VAL A 75 -0.55 -4.86 -5.77
C VAL A 75 0.84 -4.93 -6.41
N TYR A 76 1.17 -6.10 -6.96
CA TYR A 76 2.51 -6.41 -7.49
C TYR A 76 2.58 -6.38 -9.02
N ARG A 77 1.45 -6.10 -9.70
CA ARG A 77 1.34 -5.93 -11.15
C ARG A 77 0.61 -4.62 -11.41
N TYR A 78 1.32 -3.63 -11.93
CA TYR A 78 0.84 -2.28 -12.19
C TYR A 78 1.35 -1.79 -13.55
#